data_AF-A0A1M7P7V8-F1
#
_entry.id   AF-A0A1M7P7V8-F1
#
_cell.length_a   1.000
_cell.length_b   1.000
_cell.length_c   1.000
_cell.angle_alpha   90.00
_cell.angle_beta   90.00
_cell.angle_gamma   90.00
#
_symmetry.space_group_name_H-M   'P 1'
#
loop_
_entity.id
_entity.type
_entity.pdbx_description
1 polymer ?
#
loop_
_entity_poly.entity_id
_entity_poly.type
_entity_poly.pdbx_seq_one_letter_code
_entity_poly.pdbx_strand_id
1 'polypeptide(L)'
;MKRILLSCIGLCSLLFFASCACVPLRKYNDKRLTRYINRNLPSIHTLSDSLLVLANNNNYDYPHYTLKSQQLRNAMSALGLETSVYYKQQYPYDPCNEVPCDSVIIFKQMSILLGVREVIYDFSMNPKSYPEYLQYGNFYSFKKAAPNVYIRRRPVPMM
;
A
#
# COMPACT_ATOMS: atom_id res chain seq x y z
N MET A 1 -3.68 -36.07 -31.31
CA MET A 1 -2.66 -35.83 -30.26
C MET A 1 -1.73 -34.63 -30.54
N LYS A 2 -1.13 -34.47 -31.74
CA LYS A 2 -0.20 -33.35 -32.03
C LYS A 2 -0.78 -31.93 -31.83
N ARG A 3 -2.06 -31.70 -32.19
CA ARG A 3 -2.71 -30.39 -32.03
C ARG A 3 -2.91 -29.99 -30.57
N ILE A 4 -3.31 -30.93 -29.72
CA ILE A 4 -3.51 -30.72 -28.28
C ILE A 4 -2.18 -30.37 -27.59
N LEU A 5 -1.09 -31.06 -27.99
CA LEU A 5 0.24 -30.79 -27.45
C LEU A 5 0.72 -29.37 -27.79
N LEU A 6 0.49 -28.92 -29.04
CA LEU A 6 0.77 -27.54 -29.48
C LEU A 6 -0.07 -26.51 -28.71
N SER A 7 -1.34 -26.81 -28.44
CA SER A 7 -2.21 -25.94 -27.63
C SER A 7 -1.69 -25.81 -26.19
N CYS A 8 -1.31 -26.92 -25.56
CA CYS A 8 -0.75 -26.92 -24.21
C CYS A 8 0.59 -26.16 -24.13
N ILE A 9 1.48 -26.31 -25.12
CA ILE A 9 2.75 -25.57 -25.17
C ILE A 9 2.49 -24.06 -25.34
N GLY A 10 1.50 -23.67 -26.16
CA GLY A 10 1.09 -22.27 -26.31
C GLY A 10 0.51 -21.69 -25.01
N LEU A 11 -0.32 -22.45 -24.31
CA LEU A 11 -0.90 -22.05 -23.02
C LEU A 11 0.16 -21.95 -21.92
N CYS A 12 1.05 -22.94 -21.83
CA CYS A 12 2.15 -22.92 -20.86
C CYS A 12 3.11 -21.76 -21.11
N SER A 13 3.43 -21.44 -22.36
CA SER A 13 4.29 -20.29 -22.67
C SER A 13 3.61 -18.96 -22.34
N LEU A 14 2.32 -18.78 -22.67
CA LEU A 14 1.54 -17.59 -22.27
C LEU A 14 1.48 -17.42 -20.74
N LEU A 15 1.25 -18.50 -19.99
CA LEU A 15 1.25 -18.48 -18.53
C LEU A 15 2.65 -18.15 -17.97
N PHE A 16 3.71 -18.67 -18.58
CA PHE A 16 5.08 -18.38 -18.18
C PHE A 16 5.43 -16.90 -18.41
N PHE A 17 5.08 -16.33 -19.57
CA PHE A 17 5.27 -14.90 -19.85
C PHE A 17 4.42 -14.01 -18.93
N ALA A 18 3.18 -14.40 -18.63
CA ALA A 18 2.32 -13.68 -17.70
C ALA A 18 2.94 -13.64 -16.29
N SER A 19 3.46 -14.75 -15.80
CA SER A 19 4.11 -14.84 -14.48
C SER A 19 5.38 -13.97 -14.39
N CYS A 20 6.19 -13.92 -15.46
CA CYS A 20 7.40 -13.10 -15.53
C CYS A 20 7.11 -11.60 -15.65
N ALA A 21 5.97 -11.18 -16.22
CA ALA A 21 5.61 -9.77 -16.39
C ALA A 21 5.14 -9.09 -15.08
N CYS A 22 4.63 -9.87 -14.12
CA CYS A 22 4.12 -9.35 -12.85
C CYS A 22 5.23 -8.71 -11.97
N VAL A 23 6.42 -9.29 -11.95
CA VAL A 23 7.56 -8.80 -11.14
C VAL A 23 8.07 -7.41 -11.58
N PRO A 24 8.40 -7.18 -12.86
CA PRO A 24 8.83 -5.85 -13.33
C PRO A 24 7.70 -4.81 -13.23
N LEU A 25 6.45 -5.20 -13.48
CA LEU A 25 5.30 -4.31 -13.32
C LEU A 25 5.16 -3.82 -11.86
N ARG A 26 5.28 -4.75 -10.90
CA ARG A 26 5.29 -4.44 -9.47
C ARG A 26 6.41 -3.46 -9.14
N LYS A 27 7.65 -3.78 -9.50
CA LYS A 27 8.83 -2.94 -9.24
C LYS A 27 8.71 -1.54 -9.83
N TYR A 28 8.16 -1.42 -11.04
CA TYR A 28 7.92 -0.13 -11.69
C TYR A 28 6.88 0.70 -10.94
N ASN A 29 5.75 0.09 -10.55
CA ASN A 29 4.69 0.77 -9.82
C ASN A 29 5.20 1.28 -8.46
N ASP A 30 5.98 0.47 -7.75
CA ASP A 30 6.59 0.87 -6.48
C ASP A 30 7.55 2.05 -6.66
N LYS A 31 8.40 2.01 -7.68
CA LYS A 31 9.33 3.10 -7.97
C LYS A 31 8.59 4.38 -8.36
N ARG A 32 7.45 4.27 -9.06
CA ARG A 32 6.60 5.42 -9.41
C ARG A 32 5.94 6.01 -8.16
N LEU A 33 5.38 5.16 -7.30
CA LEU A 33 4.74 5.58 -6.05
C LEU A 33 5.73 6.20 -5.08
N THR A 34 6.89 5.57 -4.86
CA THR A 34 7.95 6.13 -4.00
C THR A 34 8.38 7.52 -4.51
N ARG A 35 8.52 7.71 -5.83
CA ARG A 35 8.82 9.02 -6.42
C ARG A 35 7.69 10.03 -6.19
N TYR A 36 6.44 9.61 -6.35
CA TYR A 36 5.29 10.47 -6.08
C TYR A 36 5.24 10.92 -4.62
N ILE A 37 5.44 9.98 -3.68
CA ILE A 37 5.47 10.25 -2.24
C ILE A 37 6.55 11.28 -1.93
N ASN A 38 7.80 11.02 -2.33
CA ASN A 38 8.93 11.92 -2.05
C ASN A 38 8.72 13.32 -2.64
N ARG A 39 8.16 13.42 -3.85
CA ARG A 39 7.90 14.71 -4.50
C ARG A 39 6.78 15.51 -3.84
N ASN A 40 5.79 14.84 -3.26
CA ASN A 40 4.56 15.48 -2.75
C ASN A 40 4.39 15.32 -1.23
N LEU A 41 5.48 15.10 -0.49
CA LEU A 41 5.44 14.94 0.96
C LEU A 41 4.61 16.02 1.67
N PRO A 42 4.77 17.33 1.37
CA PRO A 42 3.96 18.37 2.01
C PRO A 42 2.46 18.16 1.82
N SER A 43 2.03 17.77 0.61
CA SER A 43 0.62 17.51 0.32
C SER A 43 0.10 16.26 1.05
N ILE A 44 0.95 15.25 1.25
CA ILE A 44 0.61 14.05 2.01
C ILE A 44 0.43 14.39 3.49
N HIS A 45 1.29 15.25 4.06
CA HIS A 45 1.15 15.73 5.43
C HIS A 45 -0.17 16.49 5.60
N THR A 46 -0.45 17.48 4.76
CA THR A 46 -1.71 18.25 4.83
C THR A 46 -2.95 17.37 4.69
N LEU A 47 -2.93 16.39 3.78
CA LEU A 47 -4.00 15.42 3.62
C LEU A 47 -4.20 14.58 4.89
N SER A 48 -3.10 14.10 5.47
CA SER A 48 -3.11 13.26 6.66
C SER A 48 -3.62 14.02 7.89
N ASP A 49 -3.17 15.26 8.08
CA ASP A 49 -3.67 16.14 9.14
C ASP A 49 -5.18 16.39 9.00
N SER A 50 -5.65 16.62 7.77
CA SER A 50 -7.07 16.81 7.50
C SER A 50 -7.90 15.57 7.88
N LEU A 51 -7.39 14.37 7.59
CA LEU A 51 -8.05 13.11 7.93
C LEU A 51 -8.04 12.85 9.44
N LEU A 52 -6.96 13.18 10.15
CA LEU A 52 -6.92 13.11 11.62
C LEU A 52 -7.97 14.03 12.26
N VAL A 53 -8.07 15.28 11.79
CA VAL A 53 -9.06 16.21 12.32
C VAL A 53 -10.49 15.69 12.11
N LEU A 54 -10.77 15.10 10.94
CA LEU A 54 -12.08 14.52 10.65
C LEU A 54 -12.40 13.31 11.54
N ALA A 55 -11.40 12.52 11.91
CA ALA A 55 -11.58 11.30 12.71
C ALA A 55 -11.85 11.57 14.19
N ASN A 56 -11.58 12.79 14.66
CA ASN A 56 -11.98 13.26 15.98
C ASN A 56 -11.62 12.26 17.11
N ASN A 57 -10.39 11.71 17.06
CA ASN A 57 -9.87 10.72 18.01
C ASN A 57 -10.60 9.37 18.06
N ASN A 58 -11.39 9.04 17.04
CA ASN A 58 -12.03 7.74 16.86
C ASN A 58 -11.48 7.02 15.62
N ASN A 59 -11.38 5.70 15.69
CA ASN A 59 -11.02 4.90 14.51
C ASN A 59 -12.12 5.02 13.46
N TYR A 60 -11.76 5.38 12.23
CA TYR A 60 -12.74 5.65 11.19
C TYR A 60 -12.23 5.35 9.78
N ASP A 61 -13.15 4.91 8.92
CA ASP A 61 -12.89 4.66 7.51
C ASP A 61 -13.48 5.78 6.64
N TYR A 62 -12.67 6.27 5.71
CA TYR A 62 -12.98 7.36 4.80
C TYR A 62 -12.93 6.89 3.35
N PRO A 63 -14.04 6.97 2.61
CA PRO A 63 -13.98 6.86 1.16
C PRO A 63 -13.35 8.12 0.55
N HIS A 64 -12.73 7.96 -0.62
CA HIS A 64 -12.00 9.04 -1.31
C HIS A 64 -12.80 10.33 -1.57
N TYR A 65 -14.13 10.25 -1.61
CA TYR A 65 -15.02 11.40 -1.87
C TYR A 65 -15.39 12.21 -0.62
N THR A 66 -14.96 11.81 0.58
CA THR A 66 -15.35 12.46 1.84
C THR A 66 -14.76 13.87 2.00
N LEU A 67 -13.62 14.14 1.36
CA LEU A 67 -12.92 15.41 1.48
C LEU A 67 -13.57 16.48 0.60
N LYS A 68 -13.76 17.69 1.16
CA LYS A 68 -14.36 18.84 0.43
C LYS A 68 -13.41 19.44 -0.63
N SER A 69 -12.11 19.45 -0.35
CA SER A 69 -11.09 20.00 -1.26
C SER A 69 -10.80 19.06 -2.42
N GLN A 70 -10.94 19.54 -3.67
CA GLN A 70 -10.59 18.76 -4.86
C GLN A 70 -9.11 18.37 -4.88
N GLN A 71 -8.22 19.25 -4.42
CA GLN A 71 -6.79 18.96 -4.35
C GLN A 71 -6.51 17.79 -3.41
N LEU A 72 -7.14 17.77 -2.24
CA LEU A 72 -6.99 16.69 -1.27
C LEU A 72 -7.61 15.38 -1.76
N ARG A 73 -8.77 15.43 -2.43
CA ARG A 73 -9.36 14.26 -3.09
C ARG A 73 -8.42 13.66 -4.14
N ASN A 74 -7.80 14.50 -4.96
CA ASN A 74 -6.84 14.05 -5.97
C ASN A 74 -5.61 13.40 -5.31
N ALA A 75 -5.07 14.02 -4.26
CA ALA A 75 -3.95 13.46 -3.49
C ALA A 75 -4.33 12.11 -2.84
N MET A 76 -5.51 12.04 -2.22
CA MET A 76 -6.04 10.81 -1.63
C MET A 76 -6.14 9.71 -2.69
N SER A 77 -6.78 9.97 -3.82
CA SER A 77 -6.94 9.01 -4.93
C SER A 77 -5.61 8.47 -5.48
N ALA A 78 -4.55 9.28 -5.44
CA ALA A 78 -3.22 8.86 -5.91
C ALA A 78 -2.55 7.89 -4.93
N LEU A 79 -2.86 8.00 -3.63
CA LEU A 79 -2.32 7.14 -2.57
C LEU A 79 -3.17 5.87 -2.37
N GLY A 80 -4.50 6.01 -2.38
CA GLY A 80 -5.45 4.92 -2.20
C GLY A 80 -6.91 5.37 -2.39
N LEU A 81 -7.79 4.42 -2.71
CA LEU A 81 -9.23 4.68 -2.90
C LEU A 81 -10.03 4.51 -1.59
N GLU A 82 -9.51 3.67 -0.71
CA GLU A 82 -10.00 3.45 0.64
C GLU A 82 -8.97 4.03 1.61
N THR A 83 -9.41 4.68 2.68
CA THR A 83 -8.50 5.18 3.70
C THR A 83 -9.05 4.93 5.08
N SER A 84 -8.17 4.58 6.01
CA SER A 84 -8.54 4.31 7.40
C SER A 84 -7.63 5.10 8.33
N VAL A 85 -8.22 5.70 9.37
CA VAL A 85 -7.49 6.37 10.46
C VAL A 85 -7.63 5.51 11.70
N TYR A 86 -6.49 5.20 12.32
CA TYR A 86 -6.43 4.42 13.55
C TYR A 86 -5.64 5.19 14.61
N TYR A 87 -6.22 5.32 15.80
CA TYR A 87 -5.62 5.93 16.98
C TYR A 87 -5.18 4.86 17.96
N LYS A 88 -4.03 5.07 18.60
CA LYS A 88 -3.50 4.20 19.68
C LYS A 88 -3.53 2.70 19.36
N GLN A 89 -3.57 2.36 18.08
CA GLN A 89 -3.56 1.00 17.59
C GLN A 89 -2.15 0.76 17.09
N GLN A 90 -1.47 -0.18 17.74
CA GLN A 90 -0.32 -0.83 17.15
C GLN A 90 -0.74 -1.30 15.77
N TYR A 91 0.01 -0.86 14.75
CA TYR A 91 -0.24 -1.23 13.38
C TYR A 91 -0.53 -2.73 13.31
N PRO A 92 -1.69 -3.16 12.76
CA PRO A 92 -2.03 -4.56 12.81
C PRO A 92 -0.94 -5.30 12.04
N TYR A 93 -0.44 -6.39 12.64
CA TYR A 93 0.56 -7.31 12.10
C TYR A 93 2.04 -7.00 12.37
N ASP A 94 2.39 -6.24 13.42
CA ASP A 94 3.76 -6.17 13.95
C ASP A 94 3.96 -7.21 15.07
N PRO A 95 4.83 -8.22 14.92
CA PRO A 95 5.27 -9.03 16.06
C PRO A 95 6.20 -8.26 17.01
N CYS A 96 6.78 -7.13 16.58
CA CYS A 96 7.60 -6.23 17.40
C CYS A 96 6.71 -5.19 18.10
N ASN A 97 5.94 -5.66 19.08
CA ASN A 97 4.99 -4.93 19.91
C ASN A 97 5.59 -3.82 20.82
N GLU A 98 6.77 -3.27 20.52
CA GLU A 98 7.52 -2.47 21.51
C GLU A 98 7.44 -0.95 21.31
N VAL A 99 7.08 -0.46 20.13
CA VAL A 99 7.09 1.00 19.86
C VAL A 99 5.66 1.56 19.74
N PRO A 100 5.19 2.36 20.71
CA PRO A 100 3.90 3.03 20.63
C PRO A 100 3.87 3.99 19.43
N CYS A 101 2.73 4.05 18.73
CA CYS A 101 2.43 5.06 17.72
C CYS A 101 1.21 5.86 18.17
N ASP A 102 1.21 7.17 17.94
CA ASP A 102 0.10 8.05 18.32
C ASP A 102 -1.13 7.77 17.44
N SER A 103 -0.93 7.84 16.12
CA SER A 103 -1.94 7.52 15.11
C SER A 103 -1.31 7.02 13.82
N VAL A 104 -2.07 6.24 13.06
CA VAL A 104 -1.68 5.74 11.75
C VAL A 104 -2.80 5.98 10.75
N ILE A 105 -2.43 6.43 9.56
CA ILE A 105 -3.34 6.53 8.42
C ILE A 105 -2.91 5.52 7.36
N ILE A 106 -3.87 4.73 6.89
CA ILE A 106 -3.65 3.69 5.88
C ILE A 106 -4.44 4.06 4.63
N PHE A 107 -3.76 4.36 3.53
CA PHE A 107 -4.34 4.52 2.21
C PHE A 107 -4.24 3.19 1.46
N LYS A 108 -5.39 2.55 1.20
CA LYS A 108 -5.48 1.23 0.60
C LYS A 108 -5.90 1.32 -0.87
N GLN A 109 -5.22 0.53 -1.70
CA GLN A 109 -5.52 0.35 -3.11
C GLN A 109 -5.48 -1.14 -3.46
N MET A 110 -6.60 -1.65 -3.97
CA MET A 110 -6.67 -3.01 -4.49
C MET A 110 -6.39 -3.02 -6.00
N SER A 111 -5.55 -3.94 -6.44
CA SER A 111 -5.24 -4.15 -7.85
C SER A 111 -5.37 -5.63 -8.19
N ILE A 112 -6.10 -5.93 -9.27
CA ILE A 112 -6.34 -7.29 -9.75
C ILE A 112 -5.02 -8.04 -10.01
N LEU A 113 -4.00 -7.35 -10.53
CA LEU A 113 -2.72 -7.96 -10.93
C LEU A 113 -1.61 -7.83 -9.88
N LEU A 114 -1.73 -6.87 -8.94
CA LEU A 114 -0.66 -6.52 -8.01
C LEU A 114 -1.03 -6.73 -6.53
N GLY A 115 -2.22 -7.24 -6.24
CA GLY A 115 -2.69 -7.46 -4.87
C GLY A 115 -3.17 -6.19 -4.18
N VAL A 116 -3.19 -6.27 -2.85
CA VAL A 116 -3.52 -5.11 -2.01
C VAL A 116 -2.24 -4.34 -1.71
N ARG A 117 -2.26 -3.05 -2.01
CA ARG A 117 -1.21 -2.10 -1.68
C ARG A 117 -1.73 -1.13 -0.64
N GLU A 118 -0.92 -0.85 0.35
CA GLU A 118 -1.23 0.11 1.39
C GLU A 118 -0.07 1.10 1.53
N VAL A 119 -0.38 2.39 1.52
CA VAL A 119 0.54 3.46 1.93
C VAL A 119 0.18 3.82 3.36
N ILE A 120 1.16 3.80 4.24
CA ILE A 120 0.99 3.96 5.67
C ILE A 120 1.74 5.21 6.06
N TYR A 121 1.06 6.12 6.74
CA TYR A 121 1.70 7.25 7.37
C TYR A 121 1.60 7.10 8.90
N ASP A 122 2.76 7.00 9.55
CA ASP A 122 2.91 6.82 10.99
C ASP A 122 3.21 8.16 11.66
N PHE A 123 2.37 8.59 12.60
CA PHE A 123 2.58 9.85 13.31
C PHE A 123 3.59 9.73 14.46
N SER A 124 4.18 8.55 14.69
CA SER A 124 5.22 8.35 15.70
C SER A 124 6.36 9.37 15.56
N MET A 125 6.74 9.97 16.69
CA MET A 125 7.91 10.86 16.77
C MET A 125 9.19 10.18 16.27
N ASN A 126 9.34 8.88 16.56
CA ASN A 126 10.48 8.07 16.15
C ASN A 126 10.07 7.12 15.01
N PRO A 127 10.65 7.26 13.79
CA PRO A 127 10.30 6.40 12.67
C PRO A 127 10.57 4.93 12.96
N LYS A 128 9.56 4.08 12.78
CA LYS A 128 9.72 2.63 12.89
C LYS A 128 10.58 2.06 11.77
N SER A 129 11.34 1.00 12.05
CA SER A 129 12.05 0.21 11.04
C SER A 129 11.31 -1.11 10.84
N TYR A 130 10.69 -1.27 9.68
CA TYR A 130 10.12 -2.55 9.29
C TYR A 130 11.17 -3.33 8.47
N PRO A 131 11.51 -4.57 8.85
CA PRO A 131 12.39 -5.40 8.05
C PRO A 131 11.77 -5.66 6.67
N GLU A 132 12.54 -5.37 5.61
CA GLU A 132 12.16 -5.70 4.23
C GLU A 132 12.46 -7.19 3.99
N TYR A 133 11.57 -8.06 4.46
CA TYR A 133 11.72 -9.49 4.20
C TYR A 133 11.38 -9.80 2.74
N LEU A 134 12.42 -9.90 1.90
CA LEU A 134 12.31 -10.24 0.48
C LEU A 134 11.85 -11.69 0.23
N GLN A 135 11.90 -12.55 1.26
CA GLN A 135 11.65 -13.99 1.15
C GLN A 135 10.19 -14.41 1.37
N TYR A 136 9.34 -13.57 1.96
CA TYR A 136 7.95 -13.94 2.23
C TYR A 136 7.06 -13.68 1.01
N GLY A 137 6.88 -14.71 0.18
CA GLY A 137 5.84 -14.73 -0.85
C GLY A 137 4.42 -14.71 -0.29
N ASN A 138 4.25 -15.02 1.00
CA ASN A 138 2.95 -15.22 1.66
C ASN A 138 2.65 -14.25 2.82
N PHE A 139 3.64 -13.46 3.27
CA PHE A 139 3.50 -12.55 4.42
C PHE A 139 3.97 -11.16 4.00
N TYR A 140 3.26 -10.15 4.48
CA TYR A 140 3.33 -8.77 4.04
C TYR A 140 4.75 -8.24 3.77
N SER A 141 4.99 -7.62 2.60
CA SER A 141 6.29 -6.97 2.31
C SER A 141 6.22 -5.48 2.62
N PHE A 142 7.13 -4.97 3.45
CA PHE A 142 7.25 -3.55 3.79
C PHE A 142 8.42 -2.90 3.05
N LYS A 143 8.20 -1.68 2.56
CA LYS A 143 9.23 -0.83 1.96
C LYS A 143 9.09 0.59 2.49
N LYS A 144 10.17 1.16 3.04
CA LYS A 144 10.20 2.57 3.43
C LYS A 144 10.21 3.45 2.18
N ALA A 145 9.29 4.42 2.11
CA ALA A 145 9.18 5.35 0.99
C ALA A 145 9.73 6.73 1.31
N ALA A 146 9.49 7.21 2.54
CA ALA A 146 9.97 8.47 3.09
C ALA A 146 10.04 8.37 4.63
N PRO A 147 10.50 9.40 5.37
CA PRO A 147 10.36 9.43 6.83
C PRO A 147 8.90 9.21 7.22
N ASN A 148 8.64 8.25 8.13
CA ASN A 148 7.31 7.88 8.61
C ASN A 148 6.30 7.38 7.55
N VAL A 149 6.71 7.24 6.28
CA VAL A 149 5.84 6.74 5.21
C VAL A 149 6.35 5.39 4.70
N TYR A 150 5.48 4.40 4.77
CA TYR A 150 5.77 3.02 4.41
C TYR A 150 4.81 2.51 3.35
N ILE A 151 5.28 1.61 2.49
CA ILE A 151 4.46 0.90 1.50
C ILE A 151 4.41 -0.55 1.94
N ARG A 152 3.21 -1.06 2.25
CA ARG A 152 2.94 -2.48 2.50
C ARG A 152 2.27 -3.11 1.29
N ARG A 153 2.65 -4.34 0.98
CA ARG A 153 1.97 -5.16 -0.03
C ARG A 153 1.47 -6.44 0.58
N ARG A 154 0.29 -6.86 0.14
CA ARG A 154 -0.32 -8.13 0.46
C ARG A 154 -0.60 -8.85 -0.86
N PRO A 155 -0.32 -10.16 -0.97
CA PRO A 155 -0.73 -10.92 -2.14
C PRO A 155 -2.25 -10.78 -2.33
N VAL A 156 -2.74 -10.92 -3.57
CA VAL A 156 -4.18 -11.09 -3.81
C VAL A 156 -4.61 -12.29 -2.97
N PRO A 157 -5.63 -12.18 -2.09
CA PRO A 157 -6.19 -13.37 -1.48
C PRO A 157 -6.69 -14.25 -2.62
N MET A 158 -6.00 -15.37 -2.89
CA MET A 158 -6.50 -16.36 -3.82
C MET A 158 -7.75 -16.95 -3.16
N MET A 159 -8.91 -16.65 -3.74
CA MET A 159 -10.16 -17.35 -3.43
C MET A 159 -10.05 -18.81 -3.89
#